data_AF-A0A661VG81-F1
#
_entry.id   AF-A0A661VG81-F1
#
_cell.length_a   1.000
_cell.length_b   1.000
_cell.length_c   1.000
_cell.angle_alpha   90.00
_cell.angle_beta   90.00
_cell.angle_gamma   90.00
#
_symmetry.space_group_name_H-M   'P 1'
#
loop_
_entity.id
_entity.type
_entity.pdbx_description
1 polymer ?
#
loop_
_entity_poly.entity_id
_entity_poly.type
_entity_poly.pdbx_seq_one_letter_code
_entity_poly.pdbx_strand_id
1 'polypeptide(L)'
;MKNKTSRRNLNVLLQTGPLTPHDSLIWDLQTNGDIAVDVRRLGTFFRVGGVAAFIRITTADIEALADILHRHTKRLKTRGVDDLALLVGGTIDTDEEVVGFRNVRFQRQVSLKGKSEDEIREILEQGGL
;
A
#
# COMPACT_ATOMS: atom_id res chain seq x y z
N MET A 1 -28.18 23.83 -0.48
CA MET A 1 -28.17 22.38 -0.77
C MET A 1 -26.77 21.86 -0.48
N LYS A 2 -26.61 20.91 0.44
CA LYS A 2 -25.31 20.35 0.82
C LYS A 2 -24.83 19.44 -0.31
N ASN A 3 -23.69 19.75 -0.94
CA ASN A 3 -23.01 18.84 -1.84
C ASN A 3 -22.69 17.57 -1.06
N LYS A 4 -23.37 16.46 -1.38
CA LYS A 4 -22.92 15.11 -1.01
C LYS A 4 -21.59 14.92 -1.74
N THR A 5 -20.49 15.13 -1.04
CA THR A 5 -19.20 14.54 -1.41
C THR A 5 -19.45 13.05 -1.50
N SER A 6 -19.59 12.54 -2.73
CA SER A 6 -19.49 11.11 -2.97
C SER A 6 -18.12 10.72 -2.43
N ARG A 7 -18.07 9.98 -1.33
CA ARG A 7 -16.82 9.42 -0.79
C ARG A 7 -16.18 8.63 -1.93
N ARG A 8 -15.20 9.22 -2.61
CA ARG A 8 -14.45 8.54 -3.66
C ARG A 8 -13.63 7.48 -2.94
N ASN A 9 -13.85 6.24 -3.30
CA ASN A 9 -12.97 5.16 -2.87
C ASN A 9 -11.60 5.41 -3.49
N LEU A 10 -10.60 5.59 -2.65
CA LEU A 10 -9.21 5.69 -3.01
C LEU A 10 -8.69 4.30 -3.37
N ASN A 11 -8.03 4.17 -4.52
CA ASN A 11 -7.28 2.99 -4.89
C ASN A 11 -5.80 3.23 -4.62
N VAL A 12 -5.31 2.62 -3.56
CA VAL A 12 -3.92 2.70 -3.11
C VAL A 12 -3.18 1.46 -3.57
N LEU A 13 -1.98 1.67 -4.11
CA LEU A 13 -1.07 0.59 -4.43
C LEU A 13 0.20 0.71 -3.60
N LEU A 14 0.54 -0.35 -2.90
CA LEU A 14 1.73 -0.45 -2.06
C LEU A 14 2.67 -1.53 -2.57
N GLN A 15 3.94 -1.36 -2.28
CA GLN A 15 4.99 -2.35 -2.50
C GLN A 15 5.77 -2.55 -1.20
N THR A 16 5.93 -3.80 -0.77
CA THR A 16 6.78 -4.15 0.37
C THR A 16 8.26 -4.21 -0.05
N GLY A 17 9.15 -3.97 0.90
CA GLY A 17 10.56 -4.30 0.78
C GLY A 17 10.79 -5.81 0.66
N PRO A 18 11.97 -6.25 0.18
CA PRO A 18 12.26 -7.66 -0.09
C PRO A 18 12.37 -8.55 1.16
N LEU A 19 12.51 -7.96 2.35
CA LEU A 19 12.59 -8.66 3.64
C LEU A 19 11.37 -8.42 4.53
N THR A 20 10.45 -7.55 4.12
CA THR A 20 9.21 -7.28 4.85
C THR A 20 8.30 -8.51 4.77
N PRO A 21 7.83 -9.07 5.91
CA PRO A 21 6.94 -10.23 5.90
C PRO A 21 5.68 -9.93 5.10
N HIS A 22 5.39 -10.74 4.10
CA HIS A 22 4.42 -10.39 3.06
C HIS A 22 3.00 -10.11 3.57
N ASP A 23 2.57 -10.83 4.59
CA ASP A 23 1.20 -10.76 5.11
C ASP A 23 1.08 -9.86 6.35
N SER A 24 2.19 -9.29 6.84
CA SER A 24 2.18 -8.48 8.06
C SER A 24 1.29 -7.23 7.94
N LEU A 25 1.31 -6.56 6.78
CA LEU A 25 0.41 -5.44 6.53
C LEU A 25 -1.05 -5.89 6.38
N ILE A 26 -1.29 -7.07 5.80
CA ILE A 26 -2.65 -7.61 5.63
C ILE A 26 -3.29 -7.86 7.00
N TRP A 27 -2.54 -8.42 7.95
CA TRP A 27 -3.01 -8.59 9.32
C TRP A 27 -3.33 -7.27 10.01
N ASP A 28 -2.50 -6.25 9.80
CA ASP A 28 -2.75 -4.91 10.34
C ASP A 28 -4.03 -4.27 9.77
N LEU A 29 -4.30 -4.48 8.49
CA LEU A 29 -5.51 -3.99 7.81
C LEU A 29 -6.76 -4.75 8.28
N GLN A 30 -6.68 -6.08 8.44
CA GLN A 30 -7.81 -6.92 8.86
C GLN A 30 -8.17 -6.75 10.34
N THR A 31 -7.18 -6.45 11.19
CA THR A 31 -7.41 -6.28 12.64
C THR A 31 -8.07 -4.94 12.98
N ASN A 32 -7.97 -3.94 12.09
CA ASN A 32 -8.66 -2.66 12.22
C ASN A 32 -9.95 -2.68 11.39
N GLY A 33 -10.97 -3.36 11.93
CA GLY A 33 -12.21 -3.78 11.26
C GLY A 33 -13.16 -2.71 10.69
N ASP A 34 -12.76 -1.43 10.63
CA ASP A 34 -13.59 -0.34 10.10
C ASP A 34 -13.28 0.01 8.63
N ILE A 35 -12.24 -0.60 8.04
CA ILE A 35 -11.87 -0.35 6.64
C ILE A 35 -12.27 -1.55 5.78
N ALA A 36 -13.20 -1.35 4.86
CA ALA A 36 -13.53 -2.33 3.82
C ALA A 36 -12.39 -2.40 2.79
N VAL A 37 -11.32 -3.12 3.11
CA VAL A 37 -10.15 -3.26 2.24
C VAL A 37 -10.25 -4.51 1.38
N ASP A 38 -10.38 -4.36 0.06
CA ASP A 38 -10.05 -5.44 -0.88
C ASP A 38 -8.53 -5.53 -1.01
N VAL A 39 -7.90 -6.36 -0.15
CA VAL A 39 -6.46 -6.64 -0.22
C VAL A 39 -6.22 -7.73 -1.25
N ARG A 40 -5.56 -7.37 -2.36
CA ARG A 40 -4.96 -8.36 -3.27
C ARG A 40 -3.45 -8.35 -3.12
N ARG A 41 -2.90 -9.48 -2.64
CA ARG A 41 -1.46 -9.73 -2.62
C ARG A 41 -1.02 -10.28 -3.96
N LEU A 42 -0.03 -9.61 -4.55
CA LEU A 42 0.59 -10.03 -5.79
C LEU A 42 2.11 -10.09 -5.54
N GLY A 43 2.81 -11.15 -5.93
CA GLY A 43 4.21 -11.37 -5.54
C GLY A 43 5.19 -11.39 -6.72
N THR A 44 6.36 -10.74 -6.57
CA THR A 44 7.48 -10.82 -7.53
C THR A 44 8.68 -11.42 -6.83
N PHE A 45 9.23 -12.49 -7.41
CA PHE A 45 10.54 -13.02 -7.01
C PHE A 45 11.64 -12.20 -7.67
N PHE A 46 12.55 -11.63 -6.88
CA PHE A 46 13.72 -10.97 -7.44
C PHE A 46 14.79 -12.01 -7.81
N ARG A 47 15.47 -11.81 -8.95
CA ARG A 47 16.56 -12.70 -9.42
C ARG A 47 17.73 -12.83 -8.44
N VAL A 48 17.90 -11.87 -7.54
CA VAL A 48 18.96 -11.82 -6.52
C VAL A 48 18.53 -12.37 -5.15
N GLY A 49 17.34 -12.98 -5.07
CA GLY A 49 16.74 -13.44 -3.82
C GLY A 49 15.89 -12.35 -3.15
N GLY A 50 14.84 -12.78 -2.46
CA GLY A 50 13.83 -11.91 -1.85
C GLY A 50 12.55 -11.79 -2.70
N VAL A 51 11.46 -11.41 -2.04
CA VAL A 51 10.13 -11.29 -2.65
C VAL A 51 9.55 -9.94 -2.27
N ALA A 52 9.17 -9.12 -3.25
CA ALA A 52 8.29 -7.98 -2.99
C ALA A 52 6.84 -8.41 -3.16
N ALA A 53 5.99 -8.02 -2.22
CA ALA A 53 4.56 -8.09 -2.37
C ALA A 53 4.04 -6.71 -2.82
N PHE A 54 3.10 -6.72 -3.75
CA PHE A 54 2.31 -5.57 -4.11
C PHE A 54 0.92 -5.76 -3.53
N ILE A 55 0.40 -4.72 -2.92
CA ILE A 55 -0.83 -4.75 -2.16
C ILE A 55 -1.72 -3.64 -2.72
N ARG A 56 -2.84 -4.02 -3.33
CA ARG A 56 -3.91 -3.09 -3.67
C ARG A 56 -4.81 -2.93 -2.46
N ILE A 57 -5.17 -1.70 -2.12
CA ILE A 57 -6.09 -1.32 -1.05
C ILE A 57 -7.11 -0.38 -1.66
N THR A 58 -8.39 -0.71 -1.54
CA THR A 58 -9.49 0.21 -1.85
C THR A 58 -10.11 0.69 -0.54
N THR A 59 -10.16 1.99 -0.28
CA THR A 59 -10.72 2.54 0.97
C THR A 59 -11.34 3.93 0.76
N ALA A 60 -12.36 4.27 1.54
CA ALA A 60 -12.88 5.64 1.64
C ALA A 60 -12.33 6.40 2.85
N ASP A 61 -11.60 5.73 3.75
CA ASP A 61 -11.06 6.26 4.98
C ASP A 61 -9.53 6.40 4.87
N ILE A 62 -9.11 7.61 4.51
CA ILE A 62 -7.70 7.96 4.30
C ILE A 62 -7.00 8.12 5.66
N GLU A 63 -7.68 8.67 6.66
CA GLU A 63 -7.13 8.90 7.99
C GLU A 63 -6.79 7.57 8.67
N ALA A 64 -7.74 6.63 8.68
CA ALA A 64 -7.52 5.30 9.24
C ALA A 64 -6.42 4.53 8.47
N LEU A 65 -6.36 4.67 7.14
CA LEU A 65 -5.29 4.06 6.36
C LEU A 65 -3.91 4.68 6.71
N ALA A 66 -3.81 6.00 6.83
CA ALA A 66 -2.57 6.68 7.16
C ALA A 66 -2.02 6.22 8.52
N ASP A 67 -2.88 6.14 9.55
CA ASP A 67 -2.50 5.62 10.86
C ASP A 67 -2.01 4.16 10.79
N ILE A 68 -2.72 3.27 10.09
CA ILE A 68 -2.30 1.87 9.93
C ILE A 68 -0.92 1.79 9.25
N LEU A 69 -0.72 2.52 8.16
CA LEU A 69 0.55 2.53 7.44
C LEU A 69 1.69 3.09 8.30
N HIS A 70 1.44 4.16 9.05
CA HIS A 70 2.41 4.76 9.96
C HIS A 70 2.80 3.80 11.10
N ARG A 71 1.82 3.15 11.75
CA ARG A 71 2.06 2.14 12.78
C ARG A 71 2.84 0.95 12.22
N HIS A 72 2.50 0.52 11.00
CA HIS A 72 3.18 -0.57 10.33
C HIS A 72 4.65 -0.23 10.04
N THR A 73 4.92 0.93 9.42
CA THR A 73 6.29 1.36 9.07
C THR A 73 7.17 1.59 10.28
N LYS A 74 6.61 2.02 11.42
CA LYS A 74 7.33 2.11 12.70
C LYS A 74 7.80 0.76 13.23
N ARG A 75 7.08 -0.33 12.95
CA ARG A 75 7.44 -1.69 13.36
C ARG A 75 8.45 -2.35 12.43
N LEU A 76 8.59 -1.86 11.19
CA LEU A 76 9.63 -2.32 10.27
C LEU A 76 11.02 -1.97 10.82
N LYS A 77 12.00 -2.85 10.64
CA LYS A 77 13.35 -2.60 11.15
C LYS A 77 13.90 -1.31 10.53
N THR A 78 14.20 -0.33 11.38
CA THR A 78 14.76 0.97 10.97
C THR A 78 16.07 0.80 10.21
N ARG A 79 16.88 -0.20 10.57
CA ARG A 79 18.14 -0.56 9.89
C ARG A 79 17.93 -1.77 8.98
N GLY A 80 17.86 -1.55 7.67
CA GLY A 80 17.72 -2.62 6.67
C GLY A 80 16.88 -2.24 5.46
N VAL A 81 16.71 -3.22 4.57
CA VAL A 81 15.89 -3.13 3.34
C VAL A 81 14.39 -3.34 3.61
N ASP A 82 13.98 -3.42 4.88
CA ASP A 82 12.57 -3.37 5.26
C ASP A 82 12.02 -1.97 4.97
N ASP A 83 10.99 -1.94 4.13
CA ASP A 83 10.35 -0.72 3.69
C ASP A 83 8.91 -1.02 3.25
N LEU A 84 8.09 0.02 3.23
CA LEU A 84 6.79 0.02 2.59
C LEU A 84 6.73 1.26 1.70
N ALA A 85 6.53 1.06 0.40
CA ALA A 85 6.48 2.15 -0.56
C ALA A 85 5.08 2.29 -1.15
N LEU A 86 4.64 3.54 -1.30
CA LEU A 86 3.44 3.89 -2.06
C LEU A 86 3.80 4.06 -3.54
N LEU A 87 3.01 3.42 -4.41
CA LEU A 87 3.10 3.53 -5.85
C LEU A 87 2.04 4.52 -6.35
N VAL A 88 2.41 5.80 -6.43
CA VAL A 88 1.54 6.89 -6.84
C VAL A 88 1.22 6.78 -8.33
N GLY A 89 -0.07 6.94 -8.68
CA GLY A 89 -0.56 6.69 -10.04
C GLY A 89 -0.36 5.23 -10.48
N GLY A 90 -0.29 4.31 -9.52
CA GLY A 90 0.03 2.91 -9.74
C GLY A 90 -1.13 2.12 -10.33
N THR A 91 -0.86 1.36 -11.39
CA THR A 91 -1.76 0.33 -11.93
C THR A 91 -1.03 -0.99 -12.02
N ILE A 92 -1.74 -2.08 -11.74
CA ILE A 92 -1.23 -3.43 -11.93
C ILE A 92 -2.14 -4.17 -12.90
N ASP A 93 -1.56 -4.60 -14.02
CA ASP A 93 -2.17 -5.58 -14.90
C ASP A 93 -1.87 -6.97 -14.36
N THR A 94 -2.89 -7.61 -13.78
CA THR A 94 -2.86 -9.00 -13.36
C THR A 94 -3.57 -9.87 -14.37
N ASP A 95 -2.97 -10.99 -14.76
CA ASP A 95 -3.67 -12.07 -15.44
C ASP A 95 -4.27 -12.97 -14.34
N GLU A 96 -5.59 -13.10 -14.24
CA GLU A 96 -6.22 -13.86 -13.15
C GLU A 96 -5.85 -15.36 -13.19
N GLU A 97 -5.36 -15.85 -14.33
CA GLU A 97 -4.92 -17.24 -14.52
C GLU A 97 -3.47 -17.50 -14.06
N VAL A 98 -2.66 -16.46 -13.88
CA VAL A 98 -1.25 -16.59 -13.52
C VAL A 98 -0.99 -15.82 -12.23
N VAL A 99 -0.52 -16.51 -11.18
CA VAL A 99 -0.10 -15.88 -9.92
C VAL A 99 1.21 -15.11 -10.14
N GLY A 100 1.18 -14.07 -10.98
CA GLY A 100 2.36 -13.33 -11.43
C GLY A 100 1.99 -12.03 -12.14
N PHE A 101 2.90 -11.06 -12.09
CA PHE A 101 2.70 -9.76 -12.73
C PHE A 101 2.97 -9.82 -14.23
N ARG A 102 2.08 -9.23 -15.02
CA ARG A 102 2.38 -8.90 -16.41
C ARG A 102 3.04 -7.53 -16.49
N ASN A 103 2.45 -6.51 -15.84
CA ASN A 103 3.01 -5.15 -15.80
C ASN A 103 2.58 -4.40 -14.53
N VAL A 104 3.55 -3.83 -13.80
CA VAL A 104 3.29 -2.80 -12.78
C VAL A 104 3.74 -1.46 -13.37
N ARG A 105 2.83 -0.48 -13.47
CA ARG A 105 3.14 0.87 -13.92
C ARG A 105 2.83 1.84 -12.80
N PHE A 106 3.69 2.81 -12.57
CA PHE A 106 3.48 3.87 -11.59
C PHE A 106 4.21 5.14 -12.05
N GLN A 107 3.73 6.29 -11.60
CA GLN A 107 4.37 7.57 -11.91
C GLN A 107 5.54 7.83 -10.94
N ARG A 108 5.33 7.52 -9.66
CA ARG A 108 6.31 7.75 -8.61
C ARG A 108 6.20 6.67 -7.53
N GLN A 109 7.35 6.19 -7.07
CA GLN A 109 7.45 5.34 -5.88
C GLN A 109 7.92 6.20 -4.70
N VAL A 110 7.19 6.17 -3.59
CA VAL A 110 7.50 6.95 -2.39
C VAL A 110 7.64 6.01 -1.20
N SER A 111 8.85 5.93 -0.64
CA SER A 111 9.07 5.22 0.63
C SER A 111 8.30 5.90 1.76
N LEU A 112 7.63 5.10 2.59
CA LEU A 112 6.93 5.55 3.79
C LEU A 112 7.80 5.47 5.05
N LYS A 113 9.03 4.97 4.92
CA LYS A 113 9.97 4.84 6.03
C LYS A 113 10.35 6.19 6.60
N GLY A 114 10.22 6.32 7.93
CA GLY A 114 10.58 7.54 8.66
C GLY A 114 9.62 8.71 8.48
N LYS A 115 8.52 8.54 7.73
CA LYS A 115 7.50 9.57 7.56
C LYS A 115 6.56 9.65 8.76
N SER A 116 6.10 10.85 9.07
CA SER A 116 5.02 11.06 10.03
C SER A 116 3.68 10.57 9.45
N GLU A 117 2.70 10.37 10.32
CA GLU A 117 1.33 10.07 9.90
C GLU A 117 0.74 11.16 9.00
N ASP A 118 1.00 12.43 9.31
CA ASP A 118 0.55 13.57 8.52
C ASP A 118 1.15 13.56 7.12
N GLU A 119 2.47 13.30 7.01
CA GLU A 119 3.13 13.15 5.71
C GLU A 119 2.52 12.00 4.91
N ILE A 120 2.22 10.86 5.54
CA ILE A 120 1.61 9.72 4.86
C ILE A 120 0.21 10.08 4.36
N ARG A 121 -0.59 10.78 5.17
CA ARG A 121 -1.92 11.26 4.78
C ARG A 121 -1.86 12.19 3.57
N GLU A 122 -0.98 13.18 3.60
CA GLU A 122 -0.79 14.11 2.48
C GLU A 122 -0.41 13.38 1.18
N ILE A 123 0.46 12.37 1.28
CA ILE A 123 0.85 11.58 0.10
C ILE A 123 -0.34 10.76 -0.42
N LEU A 124 -1.17 10.17 0.45
CA LEU A 124 -2.36 9.42 0.07
C LEU A 124 -3.40 10.32 -0.61
N GLU A 125 -3.62 11.52 -0.07
CA GLU A 125 -4.51 12.52 -0.65
C GLU A 125 -4.02 12.98 -2.02
N GLN A 126 -2.73 13.28 -2.17
CA GLN A 126 -2.14 13.69 -3.45
C GLN A 126 -2.13 12.56 -4.48
N GLY A 127 -1.94 11.31 -4.05
CA GLY A 127 -1.91 10.15 -4.93
C GLY A 127 -3.30 9.63 -5.33
N GLY A 128 -4.34 10.13 -4.66
CA GLY A 128 -5.73 9.74 -4.83
C GLY A 128 -6.62 10.65 -5.66
N LEU A 129 -6.05 11.76 -6.13
CA LEU A 129 -6.76 12.84 -6.81
C LEU A 129 -6.59 12.77 -8.32
#